data_AF-A0A1S4ERE7-F1
#
_entry.id   AF-A0A1S4ERE7-F1
#
_cell.length_a   1.000
_cell.length_b   1.000
_cell.length_c   1.000
_cell.angle_alpha   90.00
_cell.angle_beta   90.00
_cell.angle_gamma   90.00
#
_symmetry.space_group_name_H-M   'P 1'
#
loop_
_entity.id
_entity.type
_entity.pdbx_description
1 polymer ?
#
loop_
_entity_poly.entity_id
_entity_poly.type
_entity_poly.pdbx_seq_one_letter_code
_entity_poly.pdbx_strand_id
1 'polypeptide(L)'
;MAPYQDLKLLERLIEFQDIDKEIAERGLVKFSNHLWYFNSELVALALFDPTLPPEEKSRLAEKIIATAGSDENEQEHSRIIKPIMQRQQMEELVRTGLSSLITKETIRFLDRFDIETSFLKEPPTGWLENSHYNEGLRIVKSLKVVNDCAERGVKLITDFNKLLTKDEDQKQF
;
A
#
# COMPACT_ATOMS: atom_id res chain seq x y z
N MET A 1 5.98 -5.51 2.12
CA MET A 1 5.13 -4.39 2.58
C MET A 1 3.69 -4.78 2.32
N ALA A 2 2.75 -4.44 3.20
CA ALA A 2 1.36 -4.88 3.11
C ALA A 2 0.44 -3.65 3.07
N PRO A 3 0.20 -3.03 1.88
CA PRO A 3 -0.64 -1.84 1.74
C PRO A 3 -2.02 -2.01 2.40
N TYR A 4 -2.56 -3.22 2.41
CA TYR A 4 -3.84 -3.49 3.07
C TYR A 4 -3.81 -3.29 4.59
N GLN A 5 -2.73 -3.71 5.26
CA GLN A 5 -2.58 -3.53 6.71
C GLN A 5 -2.43 -2.06 7.08
N ASP A 6 -1.70 -1.32 6.26
CA ASP A 6 -1.53 0.12 6.43
C ASP A 6 -2.85 0.88 6.18
N LEU A 7 -3.68 0.42 5.23
CA LEU A 7 -5.04 0.93 5.04
C LEU A 7 -5.92 0.66 6.27
N LYS A 8 -5.85 -0.55 6.84
CA LYS A 8 -6.56 -0.87 8.09
C LYS A 8 -6.10 -0.04 9.28
N LEU A 9 -4.82 0.31 9.35
CA LEU A 9 -4.34 1.22 10.37
C LEU A 9 -4.88 2.65 10.17
N LEU A 10 -4.97 3.14 8.92
CA LEU A 10 -5.60 4.42 8.61
C LEU A 10 -7.08 4.44 9.01
N GLU A 11 -7.84 3.42 8.64
CA GLU A 11 -9.25 3.25 9.04
C GLU A 11 -9.40 3.39 10.56
N ARG A 12 -8.62 2.61 11.33
CA ARG A 12 -8.65 2.64 12.79
C ARG A 12 -8.24 3.98 13.39
N LEU A 13 -7.26 4.67 12.81
CA LEU A 13 -6.85 5.99 13.28
C LEU A 13 -7.92 7.05 13.02
N ILE A 14 -8.68 6.93 11.93
CA ILE A 14 -9.82 7.80 11.64
C ILE A 14 -10.95 7.52 12.62
N GLU A 15 -11.32 6.26 12.85
CA GLU A 15 -12.33 5.86 13.83
C GLU A 15 -11.95 6.29 15.26
N PHE A 16 -10.67 6.21 15.61
CA PHE A 16 -10.17 6.59 16.93
C PHE A 16 -10.30 8.10 17.22
N GLN A 17 -10.55 8.94 16.20
CA GLN A 17 -10.84 10.36 16.41
C GLN A 17 -12.06 10.61 17.29
N ASP A 18 -13.02 9.68 17.28
CA ASP A 18 -14.23 9.74 18.11
C ASP A 18 -13.93 9.48 19.60
N ILE A 19 -12.78 8.84 19.90
CA ILE A 19 -12.33 8.54 21.27
C ILE A 19 -11.33 9.60 21.75
N ASP A 20 -10.25 9.81 20.99
CA ASP A 20 -9.24 10.81 21.28
C ASP A 20 -8.73 11.45 19.99
N LYS A 21 -9.34 12.60 19.66
CA LYS A 21 -9.01 13.36 18.48
C LYS A 21 -7.56 13.81 18.45
N GLU A 22 -6.98 14.23 19.56
CA GLU A 22 -5.62 14.78 19.57
C GLU A 22 -4.60 13.68 19.27
N ILE A 23 -4.74 12.52 19.91
CA ILE A 23 -3.84 11.38 19.68
C ILE A 23 -4.02 10.86 18.24
N ALA A 24 -5.26 10.72 17.77
CA ALA A 24 -5.55 10.27 16.42
C ALA A 24 -4.93 11.19 15.36
N GLU A 25 -5.07 12.52 15.53
CA GLU A 25 -4.50 13.50 14.58
C GLU A 25 -2.97 13.47 14.57
N ARG A 26 -2.33 13.35 15.73
CA ARG A 26 -0.86 13.18 15.81
C ARG A 26 -0.42 11.88 15.15
N GLY A 27 -1.18 10.80 15.33
CA GLY A 27 -0.95 9.51 14.69
C GLY A 27 -1.04 9.60 13.16
N LEU A 28 -2.09 10.22 12.63
CA LEU A 28 -2.30 10.41 11.19
C LEU A 28 -1.21 11.29 10.56
N VAL A 29 -0.84 12.40 11.19
CA VAL A 29 0.27 13.26 10.73
C VAL A 29 1.58 12.49 10.73
N LYS A 30 1.81 11.64 11.73
CA LYS A 30 3.03 10.83 11.75
C LYS A 30 3.03 9.81 10.62
N PHE A 31 1.90 9.12 10.44
CA PHE A 31 1.74 8.06 9.46
C PHE A 31 1.81 8.56 8.01
N SER A 32 1.32 9.78 7.73
CA SER A 32 1.37 10.37 6.38
C SER A 32 2.80 10.52 5.83
N ASN A 33 3.81 10.69 6.69
CA ASN A 33 5.22 10.70 6.29
C ASN A 33 5.73 9.34 5.80
N HIS A 34 4.99 8.28 6.08
CA HIS A 34 5.34 6.91 5.73
C HIS A 34 4.52 6.35 4.57
N LEU A 35 3.48 7.04 4.09
CA LEU A 35 2.58 6.59 3.02
C LEU A 35 3.07 6.88 1.60
N TRP A 36 4.32 7.32 1.42
CA TRP A 36 4.89 7.65 0.11
C TRP A 36 4.90 6.47 -0.89
N TYR A 37 4.79 5.24 -0.39
CA TYR A 37 4.72 4.02 -1.20
C TYR A 37 3.28 3.62 -1.58
N PHE A 38 2.24 4.28 -1.07
CA PHE A 38 0.88 4.15 -1.60
C PHE A 38 0.81 4.92 -2.92
N ASN A 39 1.33 4.28 -3.95
CA ASN A 39 1.31 4.77 -5.33
C ASN A 39 0.78 3.68 -6.25
N SER A 40 0.52 4.07 -7.48
CA SER A 40 -0.06 3.21 -8.50
C SER A 40 0.83 2.05 -8.95
N GLU A 41 2.15 2.13 -8.80
CA GLU A 41 3.04 0.99 -9.11
C GLU A 41 2.97 -0.06 -8.00
N LEU A 42 3.09 0.36 -6.74
CA LEU A 42 3.23 -0.53 -5.60
C LEU A 42 1.90 -1.12 -5.13
N VAL A 43 0.76 -0.52 -5.49
CA VAL A 43 -0.55 -1.15 -5.24
C VAL A 43 -0.71 -2.48 -5.98
N ALA A 44 0.00 -2.71 -7.09
CA ALA A 44 0.04 -4.00 -7.78
C ALA A 44 0.52 -5.14 -6.86
N LEU A 45 1.42 -4.83 -5.91
CA LEU A 45 1.92 -5.81 -4.95
C LEU A 45 0.83 -6.33 -4.00
N ALA A 46 -0.24 -5.57 -3.80
CA ALA A 46 -1.36 -5.98 -2.96
C ALA A 46 -2.10 -7.22 -3.49
N LEU A 47 -2.06 -7.48 -4.81
CA LEU A 47 -2.61 -8.70 -5.42
C LEU A 47 -1.97 -9.99 -4.85
N PHE A 48 -0.72 -9.88 -4.43
CA PHE A 48 0.10 -10.97 -3.90
C PHE A 48 0.13 -11.00 -2.37
N ASP A 49 -0.61 -10.11 -1.71
CA ASP A 49 -0.77 -10.12 -0.25
C ASP A 49 -1.71 -11.26 0.16
N PRO A 50 -1.27 -12.22 0.99
CA PRO A 50 -2.13 -13.28 1.49
C PRO A 50 -3.20 -12.79 2.48
N THR A 51 -3.01 -11.61 3.07
CA THR A 51 -3.95 -11.02 4.04
C THR A 51 -5.06 -10.20 3.39
N LEU A 52 -4.95 -9.91 2.08
CA LEU A 52 -5.99 -9.20 1.34
C LEU A 52 -7.16 -10.16 1.04
N PRO A 53 -8.40 -9.84 1.45
CA PRO A 53 -9.56 -10.68 1.20
C PRO A 53 -9.83 -10.92 -0.29
N PRO A 54 -10.43 -12.06 -0.67
CA PRO A 54 -10.79 -12.35 -2.06
C PRO A 54 -11.65 -11.26 -2.71
N GLU A 55 -12.58 -10.66 -1.97
CA GLU A 55 -13.47 -9.61 -2.47
C GLU A 55 -12.69 -8.37 -2.89
N GLU A 56 -11.71 -7.97 -2.07
CA GLU A 56 -10.81 -6.86 -2.38
C GLU A 56 -9.86 -7.18 -3.53
N LYS A 57 -9.39 -8.43 -3.64
CA LYS A 57 -8.61 -8.91 -4.79
C LYS A 57 -9.41 -8.84 -6.09
N SER A 58 -10.67 -9.26 -6.07
CA SER A 58 -11.57 -9.14 -7.23
C SER A 58 -11.72 -7.69 -7.65
N ARG A 59 -11.95 -6.78 -6.70
CA ARG A 59 -12.08 -5.35 -6.98
C ARG A 59 -10.83 -4.75 -7.62
N LEU A 60 -9.64 -5.13 -7.15
CA LEU A 60 -8.37 -4.74 -7.77
C LEU A 60 -8.24 -5.30 -9.19
N ALA A 61 -8.52 -6.59 -9.38
CA ALA A 61 -8.44 -7.25 -10.68
C ALA A 61 -9.38 -6.63 -11.72
N GLU A 62 -10.64 -6.40 -11.35
CA GLU A 62 -11.65 -5.75 -12.20
C GLU A 62 -11.19 -4.36 -12.63
N LYS A 63 -10.65 -3.56 -11.69
CA LYS A 63 -10.16 -2.22 -11.98
C LYS A 63 -8.95 -2.25 -12.92
N ILE A 64 -8.01 -3.17 -12.72
CA ILE A 64 -6.85 -3.34 -13.61
C ILE A 64 -7.28 -3.71 -15.02
N ILE A 65 -8.21 -4.66 -15.15
CA ILE A 65 -8.74 -5.08 -16.46
C ILE A 65 -9.45 -3.92 -17.15
N ALA A 66 -10.27 -3.15 -16.42
CA ALA A 66 -10.96 -1.98 -16.97
C ALA A 66 -9.98 -0.90 -17.44
N THR A 67 -8.93 -0.61 -16.66
CA THR A 67 -7.90 0.37 -17.00
C THR A 67 -7.00 -0.08 -18.17
N ALA A 68 -6.81 -1.39 -18.35
CA ALA A 68 -6.06 -1.92 -19.49
C ALA A 68 -6.80 -1.77 -20.83
N GLY A 69 -8.14 -1.75 -20.78
CA GLY A 69 -8.98 -1.58 -21.97
C GLY A 69 -9.27 -0.13 -22.36
N SER A 70 -8.85 0.87 -21.58
CA SER A 70 -9.12 2.28 -21.89
C SER A 70 -7.98 2.93 -22.68
N ASP A 71 -8.29 3.50 -23.85
CA ASP A 71 -7.35 4.23 -24.72
C ASP A 71 -7.07 5.67 -24.27
N GLU A 72 -7.44 6.04 -23.05
CA GLU A 72 -7.26 7.42 -22.57
C GLU A 72 -5.77 7.74 -22.36
N ASN A 73 -5.28 8.70 -23.12
CA ASN A 73 -3.94 9.26 -22.98
C ASN A 73 -3.90 10.15 -21.74
N GLU A 74 -3.31 9.66 -20.66
CA GLU A 74 -2.90 10.52 -19.54
C GLU A 74 -1.38 10.72 -19.51
N GLN A 75 -1.04 11.96 -19.21
CA GLN A 75 0.26 12.56 -19.39
C GLN A 75 1.29 11.96 -18.43
N GLU A 76 2.45 11.59 -18.97
CA GLU A 76 3.66 11.31 -18.19
C GLU A 76 3.94 12.44 -17.20
N HIS A 77 3.91 12.15 -15.89
CA HIS A 77 4.29 13.15 -14.89
C HIS A 77 5.33 12.61 -13.90
N SER A 78 6.52 13.19 -14.09
CA SER A 78 7.49 13.66 -13.10
C SER A 78 8.03 12.69 -12.04
N ARG A 79 9.37 12.67 -12.00
CA ARG A 79 10.26 12.21 -10.91
C ARG A 79 9.55 12.14 -9.56
N ILE A 80 9.65 10.98 -8.91
CA ILE A 80 9.17 10.68 -7.56
C ILE A 80 9.74 11.71 -6.56
N ILE A 81 9.07 12.85 -6.43
CA ILE A 81 9.13 13.66 -5.22
C ILE A 81 8.31 12.84 -4.24
N LYS A 82 8.91 12.29 -3.17
CA LYS A 82 8.19 11.54 -2.13
C LYS A 82 7.19 12.48 -1.44
N PRO A 83 5.91 12.56 -1.87
CA PRO A 83 5.02 13.56 -1.32
C PRO A 83 4.52 13.05 0.03
N ILE A 84 4.40 13.95 1.01
CA ILE A 84 3.60 13.65 2.20
C ILE A 84 2.16 13.50 1.72
N MET A 85 1.54 12.35 2.00
CA MET A 85 0.14 12.12 1.61
C MET A 85 -0.76 13.09 2.39
N GLN A 86 -1.58 13.86 1.67
CA GLN A 86 -2.46 14.84 2.29
C GLN A 86 -3.64 14.17 3.00
N ARG A 87 -4.25 14.87 3.97
CA ARG A 87 -5.37 14.33 4.76
C ARG A 87 -6.56 13.92 3.88
N GLN A 88 -6.91 14.76 2.91
CA GLN A 88 -7.99 14.47 1.97
C GLN A 88 -7.70 13.21 1.15
N GLN A 89 -6.45 12.98 0.77
CA GLN A 89 -6.04 11.76 0.04
C GLN A 89 -6.14 10.51 0.92
N MET A 90 -5.79 10.61 2.21
CA MET A 90 -5.95 9.50 3.16
C MET A 90 -7.43 9.14 3.38
N GLU A 91 -8.28 10.15 3.55
CA GLU A 91 -9.73 9.96 3.72
C GLU A 91 -10.38 9.38 2.45
N GLU A 92 -9.96 9.87 1.27
CA GLU A 92 -10.37 9.30 -0.03
C GLU A 92 -9.96 7.84 -0.15
N LEU A 93 -8.69 7.54 0.18
CA LEU A 93 -8.12 6.20 0.10
C LEU A 93 -8.82 5.23 1.05
N VAL A 94 -9.19 5.66 2.26
CA VAL A 94 -9.98 4.86 3.20
C VAL A 94 -11.39 4.62 2.65
N ARG A 95 -12.03 5.65 2.10
CA ARG A 95 -13.39 5.54 1.55
C ARG A 95 -13.48 4.65 0.31
N THR A 96 -12.51 4.78 -0.60
CA THR A 96 -12.51 4.11 -1.90
C THR A 96 -11.70 2.82 -1.90
N GLY A 97 -10.79 2.66 -0.93
CA GLY A 97 -9.86 1.54 -0.79
C GLY A 97 -8.79 1.50 -1.87
N LEU A 98 -8.01 0.42 -1.90
CA LEU A 98 -6.81 0.29 -2.73
C LEU A 98 -7.09 0.42 -4.24
N SER A 99 -8.29 0.07 -4.69
CA SER A 99 -8.67 0.15 -6.11
C SER A 99 -8.64 1.56 -6.68
N SER A 100 -8.73 2.61 -5.85
CA SER A 100 -8.62 3.99 -6.34
C SER A 100 -7.22 4.38 -6.78
N LEU A 101 -6.19 3.62 -6.36
CA LEU A 101 -4.81 3.85 -6.77
C LEU A 101 -4.44 3.13 -8.06
N ILE A 102 -5.34 2.32 -8.62
CA ILE A 102 -5.09 1.58 -9.85
C ILE A 102 -5.15 2.55 -11.03
N THR A 103 -4.05 2.64 -11.75
CA THR A 103 -3.89 3.47 -12.95
C THR A 103 -3.08 2.70 -14.00
N LYS A 104 -2.77 3.33 -15.14
CA LYS A 104 -1.94 2.69 -16.18
C LYS A 104 -0.53 2.38 -15.71
N GLU A 105 -0.01 3.10 -14.72
CA GLU A 105 1.27 2.80 -14.05
C GLU A 105 1.25 1.43 -13.37
N THR A 106 0.11 1.01 -12.80
CA THR A 106 -0.05 -0.33 -12.23
C THR A 106 0.16 -1.40 -13.31
N ILE A 107 -0.39 -1.18 -14.50
CA ILE A 107 -0.27 -2.09 -15.63
C ILE A 107 1.15 -2.11 -16.15
N ARG A 108 1.76 -0.93 -16.35
CA ARG A 108 3.17 -0.79 -16.74
C ARG A 108 4.11 -1.47 -15.75
N PHE A 109 3.80 -1.43 -14.46
CA PHE A 109 4.57 -2.14 -13.44
C PHE A 109 4.48 -3.66 -13.65
N LEU A 110 3.28 -4.21 -13.84
CA LEU A 110 3.08 -5.64 -14.11
C LEU A 110 3.82 -6.07 -15.39
N ASP A 111 3.69 -5.29 -16.48
CA ASP A 111 4.39 -5.54 -17.74
C ASP A 111 5.91 -5.47 -17.60
N ARG A 112 6.43 -4.48 -16.85
CA ARG A 112 7.87 -4.29 -16.61
C ARG A 112 8.51 -5.48 -15.90
N PHE A 113 7.76 -6.12 -15.01
CA PHE A 113 8.20 -7.31 -14.28
C PHE A 113 7.85 -8.62 -14.99
N ASP A 114 7.29 -8.56 -16.21
CA ASP A 114 6.84 -9.72 -16.98
C ASP A 114 5.84 -10.59 -16.19
N ILE A 115 4.97 -9.93 -15.41
CA ILE A 115 3.90 -10.58 -14.65
C ILE A 115 2.70 -10.73 -15.58
N GLU A 116 2.44 -11.97 -15.97
CA GLU A 116 1.28 -12.32 -16.78
C GLU A 116 -0.02 -12.01 -16.01
N THR A 117 -1.02 -11.41 -16.67
CA THR A 117 -2.24 -10.85 -16.04
C THR A 117 -3.54 -11.61 -16.38
N SER A 118 -3.49 -12.70 -17.14
CA SER A 118 -4.64 -13.53 -17.49
C SER A 118 -5.36 -14.09 -16.27
N PHE A 119 -4.61 -14.39 -15.19
CA PHE A 119 -5.17 -14.88 -13.93
C PHE A 119 -6.14 -13.86 -13.29
N LEU A 120 -6.05 -12.56 -13.61
CA LEU A 120 -6.96 -11.53 -13.10
C LEU A 120 -8.42 -11.77 -13.56
N LYS A 121 -8.64 -12.55 -14.61
CA LYS A 121 -9.98 -12.91 -15.12
C LYS A 121 -10.59 -14.09 -14.36
N GLU A 122 -9.80 -14.79 -13.55
CA GLU A 122 -10.23 -15.92 -12.72
C GLU A 122 -10.58 -15.46 -11.30
N PRO A 123 -11.47 -16.18 -10.59
CA PRO A 123 -11.80 -15.83 -9.21
C PRO A 123 -10.56 -15.94 -8.29
N PRO A 124 -10.33 -14.96 -7.39
CA PRO A 124 -9.15 -14.94 -6.51
C PRO A 124 -8.99 -16.14 -5.59
N THR A 125 -10.08 -16.89 -5.34
CA THR A 125 -10.05 -18.12 -4.56
C THR A 125 -9.24 -19.23 -5.22
N GLY A 126 -9.09 -19.22 -6.55
CA GLY A 126 -8.33 -20.22 -7.33
C GLY A 126 -6.95 -19.74 -7.79
N TRP A 127 -6.52 -18.53 -7.40
CA TRP A 127 -5.24 -17.98 -7.86
C TRP A 127 -4.03 -18.77 -7.35
N LEU A 128 -4.13 -19.40 -6.18
CA LEU A 128 -3.03 -20.18 -5.61
C LEU A 128 -2.69 -21.42 -6.44
N GLU A 129 -3.65 -21.95 -7.20
CA GLU A 129 -3.47 -23.06 -8.13
C GLU A 129 -3.02 -22.59 -9.53
N ASN A 130 -3.13 -21.29 -9.83
CA ASN A 130 -2.78 -20.72 -11.13
C ASN A 130 -1.26 -20.56 -11.28
N SER A 131 -0.69 -21.08 -12.37
CA SER A 131 0.76 -21.03 -12.62
C SER A 131 1.29 -19.61 -12.85
N HIS A 132 0.51 -18.76 -13.54
CA HIS A 132 0.87 -17.36 -13.80
C HIS A 132 0.87 -16.53 -12.53
N TYR A 133 -0.13 -16.73 -11.66
CA TYR A 133 -0.15 -16.10 -10.34
C TYR A 133 1.06 -16.50 -9.50
N ASN A 134 1.37 -17.80 -9.46
CA ASN A 134 2.51 -18.30 -8.68
C ASN A 134 3.85 -17.77 -9.18
N GLU A 135 4.00 -17.58 -10.50
CA GLU A 135 5.19 -16.97 -11.07
C GLU A 135 5.29 -15.49 -10.71
N GLY A 136 4.20 -14.73 -10.83
CA GLY A 136 4.15 -13.34 -10.35
C GLY A 136 4.46 -13.22 -8.85
N LEU A 137 3.93 -14.14 -8.04
CA LEU A 137 4.21 -14.22 -6.60
C LEU A 137 5.70 -14.49 -6.34
N ARG A 138 6.35 -15.34 -7.14
CA ARG A 138 7.79 -15.62 -7.04
C ARG A 138 8.61 -14.37 -7.37
N ILE A 139 8.26 -13.65 -8.43
CA ILE A 139 8.91 -12.39 -8.81
C ILE A 139 8.78 -11.37 -7.69
N VAL A 140 7.56 -11.15 -7.18
CA VAL A 140 7.30 -10.20 -6.08
C VAL A 140 8.05 -10.58 -4.82
N LYS A 141 8.11 -11.87 -4.45
CA LYS A 141 8.91 -12.35 -3.31
C LYS A 141 10.41 -12.18 -3.50
N SER A 142 10.89 -12.17 -4.74
CA SER A 142 12.31 -11.94 -5.05
C SER A 142 12.71 -10.47 -4.98
N LEU A 143 11.73 -9.54 -5.01
CA LEU A 143 12.01 -8.12 -4.82
C LEU A 143 12.58 -7.90 -3.42
N LYS A 144 13.75 -7.26 -3.36
CA LYS A 144 14.47 -6.98 -2.11
C LYS A 144 13.83 -5.80 -1.36
N VAL A 145 12.55 -5.91 -0.99
CA VAL A 145 11.75 -4.91 -0.24
C VAL A 145 12.00 -4.93 1.27
N VAL A 146 12.92 -5.78 1.73
CA VAL A 146 13.19 -6.03 3.17
C VAL A 146 13.71 -4.78 3.90
N ASN A 147 14.39 -3.87 3.21
CA ASN A 147 15.00 -2.71 3.85
C ASN A 147 13.96 -1.66 4.28
N ASP A 148 13.01 -1.32 3.40
CA ASP A 148 12.05 -0.23 3.69
C ASP A 148 11.11 -0.55 4.85
N CYS A 149 10.71 -1.82 5.02
CA CYS A 149 9.83 -2.20 6.12
C CYS A 149 10.56 -2.19 7.48
N ALA A 150 11.82 -2.62 7.50
CA ALA A 150 12.67 -2.55 8.69
C ALA A 150 13.02 -1.10 9.04
N GLU A 151 13.39 -0.28 8.05
CA GLU A 151 13.65 1.15 8.23
C GLU A 151 12.40 1.89 8.74
N ARG A 152 11.21 1.56 8.22
CA ARG A 152 9.93 2.12 8.72
C ARG A 152 9.67 1.73 10.17
N GLY A 153 9.81 0.45 10.53
CA GLY A 153 9.60 -0.04 11.90
C GLY A 153 10.57 0.62 12.88
N VAL A 154 11.85 0.66 12.54
CA VAL A 154 12.89 1.33 13.34
C VAL A 154 12.60 2.81 13.49
N LYS A 155 12.22 3.51 12.41
CA LYS A 155 11.92 4.95 12.47
C LYS A 155 10.68 5.25 13.32
N LEU A 156 9.62 4.45 13.19
CA LEU A 156 8.38 4.64 13.94
C LEU A 156 8.61 4.44 15.44
N ILE A 157 9.35 3.39 15.83
CA ILE A 157 9.73 3.13 17.23
C ILE A 157 10.69 4.22 17.73
N THR A 158 11.69 4.62 16.94
CA THR A 158 12.64 5.66 17.31
C THR A 158 11.95 7.00 17.57
N ASP A 159 11.02 7.38 16.70
CA ASP A 159 10.28 8.64 16.84
C ASP A 159 9.29 8.59 18.00
N PHE A 160 8.69 7.43 18.28
CA PHE A 160 7.84 7.21 19.45
C PHE A 160 8.65 7.30 20.77
N ASN A 161 9.80 6.64 20.84
CA ASN A 161 10.66 6.68 22.03
C ASN A 161 11.13 8.10 22.35
N LYS A 162 11.49 8.90 21.34
CA LYS A 162 11.86 10.32 21.51
C LYS A 162 10.72 11.20 22.05
N LEU A 163 9.46 10.80 21.84
CA LEU A 163 8.30 11.55 22.36
C LEU A 163 7.98 11.19 23.82
N LEU A 164 8.28 9.96 24.25
CA LEU A 164 8.04 9.48 25.61
C LEU A 164 9.18 9.78 26.58
N THR A 165 10.44 9.72 26.14
CA THR A 165 11.62 9.90 27.00
C THR A 165 12.31 11.22 26.71
N LYS A 166 12.24 12.15 27.68
CA LYS A 166 13.09 13.34 27.75
C LYS A 166 14.36 13.14 28.59
N ASP A 167 14.52 11.96 29.19
CA ASP A 167 15.66 11.61 30.03
C ASP A 167 16.48 10.50 29.37
N GLU A 168 17.74 10.82 29.04
CA GLU A 168 18.70 9.91 28.41
C GLU A 168 19.12 8.76 29.35
N ASP A 169 18.89 8.90 30.66
CA ASP A 169 19.27 7.91 31.69
C ASP A 169 18.38 6.67 31.76
N GLN A 170 17.28 6.60 30.98
CA GLN A 170 16.39 5.43 30.89
C GLN A 170 16.74 4.46 29.74
N LYS A 171 17.82 4.71 28.99
CA LYS A 171 18.21 3.93 27.79
C LYS A 171 19.21 2.79 28.03
N GLN A 172 19.45 2.38 29.28
CA GLN A 172 20.27 1.21 29.57
C GLN A 172 19.55 0.29 30.56
N PHE A 173 19.16 -0.89 30.10
CA PHE A 173 19.85 -2.17 30.39
C PHE A 173 19.55 -3.17 29.27
#